data_AF-A0A961RIS6-F1
#
_entry.id   AF-A0A961RIS6-F1
#
_cell.length_a   1.000
_cell.length_b   1.000
_cell.length_c   1.000
_cell.angle_alpha   90.00
_cell.angle_beta   90.00
_cell.angle_gamma   90.00
#
_symmetry.space_group_name_H-M   'P 1'
#
loop_
_entity.id
_entity.type
_entity.pdbx_description
1 polymer ?
#
loop_
_entity_poly.entity_id
_entity_poly.type
_entity_poly.pdbx_seq_one_letter_code
_entity_poly.pdbx_strand_id
1 'polypeptide(L)'
;MILIKEREPRSITDIIVGSGDAADRERGQTVIFDRDGDVTIGFAACDKEMRLKIIMFGRILFALSVLLAAASPSLAGPISPRIAVEHAAAMDRLPATEVASRYYTPQRGSAERSAIMDAARVPVSAAIGQTVIFQVSVLRTDGDWAYLQAEPRNPDGSALDWSRTRFAQDWAMDAMSDVIMVLLRRSGSGFQVVDHIIGPTDVAWYDWLDRYGLPEALFYER
;
A
#
# COMPACT_ATOMS: atom_id res chain seq x y z
N MET A 1 -9.83 -24.13 -38.64
CA MET A 1 -9.84 -22.74 -39.13
C MET A 1 -11.19 -22.12 -38.75
N ILE A 2 -11.29 -21.46 -37.60
CA ILE A 2 -12.46 -20.68 -37.19
C ILE A 2 -11.92 -19.37 -36.59
N LEU A 3 -12.33 -18.25 -37.19
CA LEU A 3 -11.85 -16.90 -36.91
C LEU A 3 -12.26 -16.43 -35.52
N ILE A 4 -11.32 -15.90 -34.74
CA ILE A 4 -11.62 -15.07 -33.57
C ILE A 4 -11.80 -13.64 -34.07
N LYS A 5 -13.03 -13.13 -34.02
CA LYS A 5 -13.37 -11.74 -34.29
C LYS A 5 -13.21 -10.96 -32.99
N GLU A 6 -12.23 -10.06 -32.94
CA GLU A 6 -12.01 -9.13 -31.82
C GLU A 6 -13.30 -8.32 -31.52
N ARG A 7 -13.64 -8.20 -30.22
CA ARG A 7 -14.78 -7.45 -29.71
C ARG A 7 -14.25 -6.12 -29.14
N GLU A 8 -14.64 -5.01 -29.75
CA GLU A 8 -14.39 -3.65 -29.22
C GLU A 8 -15.11 -3.41 -27.88
N PRO A 9 -14.57 -2.56 -26.98
CA PRO A 9 -15.21 -2.21 -25.71
C PRO A 9 -16.38 -1.25 -25.94
N ARG A 10 -17.58 -1.62 -25.45
CA ARG A 10 -18.81 -0.81 -25.58
C ARG A 10 -18.97 0.17 -24.42
N SER A 11 -19.47 1.35 -24.79
CA SER A 11 -19.74 2.57 -24.01
C SER A 11 -20.62 2.38 -22.78
N ILE A 12 -20.38 3.22 -21.76
CA ILE A 12 -20.90 3.19 -20.38
C ILE A 12 -22.35 3.72 -20.20
N THR A 13 -23.15 3.81 -21.27
CA THR A 13 -24.30 4.74 -21.30
C THR A 13 -25.70 4.09 -21.37
N ASP A 14 -25.98 2.99 -20.66
CA ASP A 14 -27.35 2.42 -20.62
C ASP A 14 -27.70 1.78 -19.27
N ILE A 15 -27.83 2.57 -18.19
CA ILE A 15 -28.37 2.10 -16.89
C ILE A 15 -29.75 2.72 -16.65
N ILE A 16 -30.80 1.89 -16.57
CA ILE A 16 -32.17 2.26 -16.19
C ILE A 16 -32.39 1.92 -14.71
N VAL A 17 -32.80 2.89 -13.89
CA VAL A 17 -33.11 2.70 -12.46
C VAL A 17 -34.61 2.42 -12.28
N GLY A 18 -34.97 1.22 -11.83
CA GLY A 18 -36.35 0.83 -11.48
C GLY A 18 -36.69 1.10 -10.02
N SER A 19 -37.90 1.62 -9.74
CA SER A 19 -38.38 1.95 -8.39
C SER A 19 -38.86 0.69 -7.65
N GLY A 20 -38.08 0.23 -6.67
CA GLY A 20 -38.48 -0.81 -5.71
C GLY A 20 -39.49 -0.33 -4.66
N ASP A 21 -40.18 -1.31 -4.06
CA ASP A 21 -41.29 -1.17 -3.12
C ASP A 21 -40.86 -0.53 -1.77
N ALA A 22 -41.83 -0.05 -0.98
CA ALA A 22 -41.57 0.76 0.22
C ALA A 22 -40.72 0.04 1.31
N ALA A 23 -40.70 -1.30 1.30
CA ALA A 23 -39.89 -2.09 2.23
C ALA A 23 -38.37 -2.10 1.91
N ASP A 24 -37.97 -1.79 0.67
CA ASP A 24 -36.56 -1.79 0.26
C ASP A 24 -35.86 -0.44 0.54
N ARG A 25 -36.63 0.65 0.70
CA ARG A 25 -36.09 1.99 0.97
C ARG A 25 -35.47 2.12 2.36
N GLU A 26 -35.93 1.38 3.36
CA GLU A 26 -35.33 1.42 4.71
C GLU A 26 -34.00 0.66 4.82
N ARG A 27 -33.63 -0.16 3.83
CA ARG A 27 -32.39 -0.95 3.84
C ARG A 27 -31.27 -0.41 2.95
N GLY A 28 -31.48 0.73 2.28
CA GLY A 28 -30.47 1.36 1.43
C GLY A 28 -30.02 0.50 0.24
N GLN A 29 -30.87 -0.43 -0.22
CA GLN A 29 -30.58 -1.32 -1.34
C GLN A 29 -31.14 -0.72 -2.63
N THR A 30 -30.29 -0.53 -3.64
CA THR A 30 -30.73 -0.27 -5.01
C THR A 30 -30.53 -1.55 -5.80
N VAL A 31 -31.64 -2.12 -6.27
CA VAL A 31 -31.62 -3.33 -7.11
C VAL A 31 -31.48 -2.88 -8.57
N ILE A 32 -30.41 -3.32 -9.23
CA ILE A 32 -30.16 -3.07 -10.66
C ILE A 32 -30.50 -4.36 -11.41
N PHE A 33 -31.35 -4.25 -12.42
CA PHE A 33 -31.76 -5.38 -13.26
C PHE A 33 -31.04 -5.32 -14.61
N ASP A 34 -30.27 -6.35 -14.95
CA ASP A 34 -29.78 -6.59 -16.31
C ASP A 34 -30.85 -7.35 -17.12
N ARG A 35 -30.88 -7.13 -18.44
CA ARG A 35 -31.88 -7.69 -19.37
C ARG A 35 -31.78 -9.21 -19.52
N ASP A 36 -30.68 -9.82 -19.05
CA ASP A 36 -30.43 -11.26 -19.09
C ASP A 36 -30.80 -12.00 -17.79
N GLY A 37 -31.41 -11.31 -16.81
CA GLY A 37 -31.98 -11.93 -15.61
C GLY A 37 -30.99 -12.23 -14.48
N ASP A 38 -29.76 -11.69 -14.54
CA ASP A 38 -28.81 -11.79 -13.45
C ASP A 38 -29.01 -10.64 -12.44
N VAL A 39 -29.09 -10.98 -11.15
CA VAL A 39 -29.40 -10.03 -10.07
C VAL A 39 -28.10 -9.57 -9.44
N THR A 40 -27.75 -8.29 -9.60
CA THR A 40 -26.63 -7.68 -8.86
C THR A 40 -27.18 -6.70 -7.83
N ILE A 41 -27.01 -7.04 -6.54
CA ILE A 41 -27.41 -6.16 -5.43
C ILE A 41 -26.27 -5.17 -5.16
N GLY A 42 -26.51 -3.88 -5.43
CA GLY A 42 -25.58 -2.80 -5.12
C GLY A 42 -25.98 -2.10 -3.81
N PHE A 43 -25.07 -2.08 -2.82
CA PHE A 43 -25.26 -1.32 -1.59
C PHE A 43 -24.81 0.13 -1.80
N ALA A 44 -25.75 1.07 -1.76
CA ALA A 44 -25.44 2.50 -1.74
C ALA A 44 -24.92 2.86 -0.34
N ALA A 45 -23.60 3.04 -0.19
CA ALA A 45 -23.02 3.59 1.02
C ALA A 45 -23.26 5.10 1.04
N CYS A 46 -24.34 5.52 1.71
CA CYS A 46 -24.51 6.90 2.15
C CYS A 46 -24.71 6.90 3.68
N ASP A 47 -24.03 7.83 4.34
CA ASP A 47 -23.97 8.12 5.78
C ASP A 47 -23.05 7.27 6.69
N LYS A 48 -21.79 7.72 6.77
CA LYS A 48 -21.09 8.25 7.97
C LYS A 48 -21.65 7.78 9.33
N GLU A 49 -20.78 7.18 10.16
CA GLU A 49 -20.93 6.83 11.60
C GLU A 49 -21.08 5.35 12.00
N MET A 50 -21.22 4.36 11.11
CA MET A 50 -21.40 2.97 11.61
C MET A 50 -20.80 1.87 10.73
N ARG A 51 -19.45 1.84 10.57
CA ARG A 51 -18.75 0.73 9.92
C ARG A 51 -17.44 0.30 10.60
N LEU A 52 -17.39 0.29 11.93
CA LEU A 52 -16.25 -0.27 12.68
C LEU A 52 -16.51 -1.65 13.33
N LYS A 53 -17.57 -2.39 12.97
CA LYS A 53 -17.87 -3.69 13.63
C LYS A 53 -18.28 -4.88 12.76
N ILE A 54 -18.33 -4.78 11.42
CA ILE A 54 -18.81 -5.89 10.57
C ILE A 54 -17.82 -6.22 9.44
N ILE A 55 -16.54 -6.42 9.75
CA ILE A 55 -15.62 -7.33 9.02
C ILE A 55 -14.55 -7.83 10.01
N MET A 56 -14.96 -8.42 11.14
CA MET A 56 -14.00 -8.99 12.11
C MET A 56 -14.38 -10.37 12.67
N PHE A 57 -15.33 -11.06 12.03
CA PHE A 57 -15.73 -12.41 12.43
C PHE A 57 -15.94 -13.28 11.19
N GLY A 58 -14.91 -14.01 10.78
CA GLY A 58 -15.07 -14.97 9.69
C GLY A 58 -13.79 -15.56 9.17
N ARG A 59 -12.95 -16.13 10.05
CA ARG A 59 -11.86 -17.04 9.64
C ARG A 59 -11.21 -17.77 10.82
N ILE A 60 -12.02 -18.51 11.57
CA ILE A 60 -11.53 -19.55 12.50
C ILE A 60 -11.95 -20.91 11.92
N LEU A 61 -11.02 -21.87 11.99
CA LEU A 61 -11.07 -23.27 11.58
C LEU A 61 -10.93 -23.57 10.07
N PHE A 62 -9.76 -24.09 9.65
CA PHE A 62 -9.73 -25.44 9.06
C PHE A 62 -8.34 -26.10 9.12
N ALA A 63 -8.31 -27.23 9.82
CA ALA A 63 -7.52 -28.45 9.62
C ALA A 63 -5.97 -28.37 9.59
N LEU A 64 -5.42 -28.58 10.79
CA LEU A 64 -4.18 -29.32 11.06
C LEU A 64 -4.31 -30.74 10.49
N SER A 65 -3.46 -31.15 9.54
CA SER A 65 -3.31 -32.54 9.11
C SER A 65 -1.86 -32.97 9.31
N VAL A 66 -1.58 -33.55 10.48
CA VAL A 66 -0.38 -34.34 10.74
C VAL A 66 -0.68 -35.75 10.27
N LEU A 67 -0.01 -36.23 9.23
CA LEU A 67 -0.06 -37.63 8.82
C LEU A 67 1.27 -38.32 9.12
N LEU A 68 1.18 -39.25 10.05
CA LEU A 68 2.13 -40.25 10.48
C LEU A 68 2.41 -41.26 9.35
N ALA A 69 3.68 -41.51 9.00
CA ALA A 69 4.06 -42.68 8.22
C ALA A 69 5.48 -43.18 8.52
N ALA A 70 5.51 -44.31 9.23
CA ALA A 70 6.37 -45.49 9.10
C ALA A 70 7.90 -45.38 9.18
N ALA A 71 8.38 -46.05 10.22
CA ALA A 71 9.74 -46.52 10.42
C ALA A 71 10.25 -47.42 9.27
N SER A 72 11.58 -47.41 9.09
CA SER A 72 12.34 -48.53 8.55
C SER A 72 13.67 -48.62 9.29
N PRO A 73 14.01 -49.76 9.93
CA PRO A 73 15.32 -50.00 10.51
C PRO A 73 16.23 -50.81 9.58
N SER A 74 17.52 -50.87 9.96
CA SER A 74 18.60 -51.74 9.42
C SER A 74 19.37 -51.11 8.25
N LEU A 75 20.71 -51.09 8.21
CA LEU A 75 21.68 -52.06 8.73
C LEU A 75 22.85 -51.42 9.49
N ALA A 76 23.32 -52.19 10.48
CA ALA A 76 24.62 -52.05 11.11
C ALA A 76 25.77 -52.44 10.16
N GLY A 77 26.91 -51.75 10.30
CA GLY A 77 28.22 -52.15 9.81
C GLY A 77 29.30 -51.36 10.58
N PRO A 78 30.32 -52.02 11.18
CA PRO A 78 31.28 -51.37 12.08
C PRO A 78 32.58 -50.95 11.38
N ILE A 79 33.42 -50.23 12.15
CA ILE A 79 34.91 -50.16 12.12
C ILE A 79 35.40 -48.69 12.13
N SER A 80 36.03 -48.31 13.25
CA SER A 80 36.75 -47.04 13.46
C SER A 80 38.00 -46.92 12.57
N PRO A 81 38.57 -45.70 12.48
CA PRO A 81 39.85 -45.53 13.17
C PRO A 81 39.97 -44.23 13.98
N ARG A 82 40.60 -44.37 15.16
CA ARG A 82 41.25 -43.31 15.92
C ARG A 82 42.29 -42.60 15.05
N ILE A 83 42.31 -41.27 14.98
CA ILE A 83 43.51 -40.40 15.05
C ILE A 83 43.05 -39.00 15.51
N ALA A 84 43.78 -38.46 16.47
CA ALA A 84 43.63 -37.15 17.07
C ALA A 84 44.01 -36.02 16.10
N VAL A 85 43.26 -34.91 16.11
CA VAL A 85 43.83 -33.57 15.94
C VAL A 85 43.11 -32.61 16.90
N GLU A 86 43.86 -32.21 17.91
CA GLU A 86 43.67 -31.02 18.72
C GLU A 86 43.80 -29.78 17.82
N HIS A 87 42.75 -28.97 17.71
CA HIS A 87 42.79 -27.52 17.52
C HIS A 87 41.46 -26.97 18.04
N ALA A 88 41.44 -26.67 19.33
CA ALA A 88 40.44 -25.82 19.92
C ALA A 88 40.53 -24.41 19.30
N ALA A 89 39.36 -23.80 19.15
CA ALA A 89 39.14 -22.38 18.86
C ALA A 89 39.46 -21.88 17.44
N ALA A 90 38.70 -22.37 16.46
CA ALA A 90 38.11 -21.48 15.49
C ALA A 90 36.59 -21.67 15.58
N MET A 91 35.94 -20.91 16.46
CA MET A 91 34.54 -20.57 16.19
C MET A 91 34.61 -19.79 14.89
N ASP A 92 34.34 -20.50 13.80
CA ASP A 92 34.04 -19.95 12.50
C ASP A 92 32.98 -18.88 12.76
N ARG A 93 33.44 -17.63 12.81
CA ARG A 93 32.58 -16.48 12.92
C ARG A 93 31.93 -16.43 11.55
N LEU A 94 30.85 -17.20 11.38
CA LEU A 94 29.93 -17.05 10.27
C LEU A 94 29.81 -15.55 10.07
N PRO A 95 30.15 -15.02 8.88
CA PRO A 95 30.02 -13.59 8.66
C PRO A 95 28.58 -13.28 9.05
N ALA A 96 28.41 -12.51 10.12
CA ALA A 96 27.13 -11.94 10.45
C ALA A 96 26.76 -11.21 9.17
N THR A 97 25.81 -11.77 8.42
CA THR A 97 25.29 -11.10 7.24
C THR A 97 24.67 -9.86 7.84
N GLU A 98 25.41 -8.76 7.77
CA GLU A 98 24.89 -7.45 8.07
C GLU A 98 23.75 -7.28 7.08
N VAL A 99 22.53 -7.49 7.56
CA VAL A 99 21.33 -7.16 6.82
C VAL A 99 21.35 -5.64 6.79
N ALA A 100 22.11 -5.07 5.86
CA ALA A 100 22.05 -3.67 5.53
C ALA A 100 20.57 -3.33 5.41
N SER A 101 20.14 -2.25 6.06
CA SER A 101 18.75 -1.82 5.99
C SER A 101 18.37 -1.76 4.51
N ARG A 102 17.40 -2.59 4.09
CA ARG A 102 16.98 -2.67 2.68
C ARG A 102 16.49 -1.32 2.14
N TYR A 103 16.18 -0.41 3.05
CA TYR A 103 15.74 0.95 2.75
C TYR A 103 16.92 1.88 2.57
N TYR A 104 16.89 2.62 1.46
CA TYR A 104 17.85 3.66 1.11
C TYR A 104 17.13 4.91 0.64
N THR A 105 17.85 6.03 0.61
CA THR A 105 17.37 7.26 -0.04
C THR A 105 17.93 7.35 -1.46
N PRO A 106 17.08 7.38 -2.50
CA PRO A 106 17.53 7.58 -3.87
C PRO A 106 18.32 8.88 -4.02
N GLN A 107 19.47 8.77 -4.69
CA GLN A 107 20.38 9.90 -4.90
C GLN A 107 19.67 11.07 -5.59
N ARG A 108 20.05 12.30 -5.22
CA ARG A 108 19.56 13.50 -5.91
C ARG A 108 19.97 13.46 -7.39
N GLY A 109 19.02 13.74 -8.28
CA GLY A 109 19.23 13.68 -9.73
C GLY A 109 19.15 12.27 -10.33
N SER A 110 18.93 11.22 -9.54
CA SER A 110 18.71 9.88 -10.10
C SER A 110 17.35 9.75 -10.79
N ALA A 111 17.28 8.87 -11.79
CA ALA A 111 16.03 8.58 -12.49
C ALA A 111 14.95 8.03 -11.55
N GLU A 112 15.33 7.19 -10.58
CA GLU A 112 14.43 6.65 -9.57
C GLU A 112 13.82 7.76 -8.70
N ARG A 113 14.65 8.70 -8.22
CA ARG A 113 14.16 9.82 -7.43
C ARG A 113 13.16 10.65 -8.24
N SER A 114 13.49 10.96 -9.48
CA SER A 114 12.58 11.72 -10.37
C SER A 114 11.27 10.97 -10.57
N ALA A 115 11.31 9.66 -10.86
CA ALA A 115 10.10 8.85 -11.04
C ALA A 115 9.18 8.85 -9.81
N ILE A 116 9.74 8.77 -8.60
CA ILE A 116 8.97 8.87 -7.35
C ILE A 116 8.32 10.25 -7.21
N MET A 117 9.10 11.32 -7.43
CA MET A 117 8.60 12.70 -7.29
C MET A 117 7.52 13.02 -8.33
N ASP A 118 7.69 12.58 -9.57
CA ASP A 118 6.75 12.83 -10.64
C ASP A 118 5.45 12.06 -10.42
N ALA A 119 5.53 10.81 -9.96
CA ALA A 119 4.36 10.02 -9.59
C ALA A 119 3.59 10.66 -8.42
N ALA A 120 4.28 11.14 -7.39
CA ALA A 120 3.66 11.80 -6.24
C ALA A 120 3.00 13.14 -6.61
N ARG A 121 3.59 13.89 -7.55
CA ARG A 121 3.14 15.23 -7.93
C ARG A 121 1.72 15.25 -8.47
N VAL A 122 1.34 14.24 -9.24
CA VAL A 122 0.04 14.20 -9.94
C VAL A 122 -1.13 14.25 -8.95
N PRO A 123 -1.31 13.27 -8.02
CA PRO A 123 -2.41 13.31 -7.08
C PRO A 123 -2.29 14.44 -6.06
N VAL A 124 -1.07 14.77 -5.60
CA VAL A 124 -0.89 15.84 -4.61
C VAL A 124 -1.26 17.22 -5.16
N SER A 125 -0.83 17.54 -6.39
CA SER A 125 -1.22 18.80 -7.04
C SER A 125 -2.74 18.86 -7.26
N ALA A 126 -3.36 17.74 -7.62
CA ALA A 126 -4.81 17.65 -7.79
C ALA A 126 -5.56 17.86 -6.46
N ALA A 127 -5.07 17.28 -5.36
CA ALA A 127 -5.65 17.43 -4.02
C ALA A 127 -5.55 18.88 -3.52
N ILE A 128 -4.38 19.52 -3.70
CA ILE A 128 -4.14 20.92 -3.32
C ILE A 128 -4.90 21.89 -4.25
N GLY A 129 -5.10 21.51 -5.50
CA GLY A 129 -5.70 22.34 -6.55
C GLY A 129 -4.73 23.33 -7.20
N GLN A 130 -3.42 23.12 -7.02
CA GLN A 130 -2.36 23.95 -7.56
C GLN A 130 -1.18 23.07 -7.99
N THR A 131 -0.41 23.52 -8.99
CA THR A 131 0.84 22.85 -9.36
C THR A 131 1.89 23.12 -8.30
N VAL A 132 2.47 22.06 -7.72
CA VAL A 132 3.48 22.18 -6.67
C VAL A 132 4.76 21.43 -7.02
N ILE A 133 5.90 21.85 -6.46
CA ILE A 133 7.14 21.09 -6.33
C ILE A 133 7.34 20.65 -4.88
N PHE A 134 8.32 19.77 -4.64
CA PHE A 134 8.54 19.19 -3.32
C PHE A 134 9.88 19.60 -2.73
N GLN A 135 9.84 20.20 -1.55
CA GLN A 135 10.98 20.26 -0.64
C GLN A 135 10.96 19.01 0.23
N VAL A 136 11.80 18.04 -0.13
CA VAL A 136 11.78 16.70 0.46
C VAL A 136 12.46 16.71 1.83
N SER A 137 11.75 16.25 2.86
CA SER A 137 12.29 16.04 4.21
C SER A 137 12.67 14.58 4.44
N VAL A 138 11.82 13.63 4.02
CA VAL A 138 12.10 12.19 4.09
C VAL A 138 11.81 11.55 2.75
N LEU A 139 12.76 10.75 2.26
CA LEU A 139 12.55 9.87 1.12
C LEU A 139 13.27 8.55 1.36
N ARG A 140 12.53 7.45 1.36
CA ARG A 140 13.06 6.11 1.60
C ARG A 140 12.40 5.13 0.64
N THR A 141 13.15 4.15 0.16
CA THR A 141 12.66 3.10 -0.73
C THR A 141 13.48 1.83 -0.55
N ASP A 142 12.89 0.67 -0.81
CA ASP A 142 13.60 -0.60 -1.02
C ASP A 142 13.65 -1.01 -2.50
N GLY A 143 13.17 -0.13 -3.38
CA GLY A 143 13.02 -0.36 -4.81
C GLY A 143 11.63 -0.85 -5.21
N ASP A 144 10.86 -1.44 -4.29
CA ASP A 144 9.47 -1.89 -4.53
C ASP A 144 8.45 -0.94 -3.90
N TRP A 145 8.72 -0.44 -2.70
CA TRP A 145 7.93 0.54 -1.98
C TRP A 145 8.75 1.80 -1.74
N ALA A 146 8.11 2.95 -1.87
CA ALA A 146 8.70 4.23 -1.53
C ALA A 146 7.79 5.04 -0.60
N TYR A 147 8.41 5.66 0.39
CA TYR A 147 7.79 6.65 1.27
C TYR A 147 8.39 8.02 1.00
N LEU A 148 7.52 9.01 0.87
CA LEU A 148 7.88 10.41 0.68
C LEU A 148 7.18 11.27 1.73
N GLN A 149 7.96 12.04 2.48
CA GLN A 149 7.51 13.19 3.25
C GLN A 149 8.14 14.45 2.66
N ALA A 150 7.33 15.47 2.39
CA ALA A 150 7.80 16.72 1.80
C ALA A 150 6.92 17.90 2.19
N GLU A 151 7.47 19.10 2.05
CA GLU A 151 6.67 20.33 2.01
C GLU A 151 6.37 20.68 0.54
N PRO A 152 5.10 20.89 0.17
CA PRO A 152 4.76 21.41 -1.15
C PRO A 152 5.16 22.89 -1.24
N ARG A 153 5.76 23.25 -2.37
CA ARG A 153 6.19 24.61 -2.71
C ARG A 153 5.63 25.00 -4.07
N ASN A 154 5.57 26.30 -4.34
CA ASN A 154 5.26 26.78 -5.69
C ASN A 154 6.36 26.36 -6.68
N PRO A 155 6.08 26.31 -7.99
CA PRO A 155 7.07 25.91 -8.99
C PRO A 155 8.35 26.76 -9.01
N ASP A 156 8.29 27.99 -8.51
CA ASP A 156 9.42 28.90 -8.33
C ASP A 156 10.24 28.65 -7.05
N GLY A 157 9.81 27.71 -6.20
CA GLY A 157 10.43 27.36 -4.93
C GLY A 157 9.92 28.16 -3.72
N SER A 158 9.03 29.14 -3.90
CA SER A 158 8.44 29.88 -2.79
C SER A 158 7.47 29.02 -1.97
N ALA A 159 7.23 29.42 -0.72
CA ALA A 159 6.28 28.75 0.16
C ALA A 159 4.87 28.77 -0.45
N LEU A 160 4.16 27.65 -0.33
CA LEU A 160 2.77 27.55 -0.77
C LEU A 160 1.88 28.38 0.17
N ASP A 161 0.99 29.20 -0.40
CA ASP A 161 -0.05 29.90 0.36
C ASP A 161 -1.25 28.97 0.58
N TRP A 162 -1.28 28.30 1.72
CA TRP A 162 -2.34 27.35 2.09
C TRP A 162 -3.73 28.00 2.17
N SER A 163 -3.82 29.30 2.47
CA SER A 163 -5.09 30.04 2.52
C SER A 163 -5.78 30.15 1.15
N ARG A 164 -5.05 29.87 0.07
CA ARG A 164 -5.55 29.87 -1.31
C ARG A 164 -5.72 28.46 -1.89
N THR A 165 -5.64 27.44 -1.05
CA THR A 165 -5.86 26.04 -1.43
C THR A 165 -7.24 25.56 -0.97
N ARG A 166 -7.58 24.32 -1.31
CA ARG A 166 -8.78 23.65 -0.77
C ARG A 166 -8.71 23.43 0.76
N PHE A 167 -7.52 23.57 1.36
CA PHE A 167 -7.26 23.37 2.78
C PHE A 167 -7.22 24.68 3.58
N ALA A 168 -7.69 25.80 2.99
CA ALA A 168 -7.63 27.12 3.63
C ALA A 168 -8.30 27.16 5.01
N GLN A 169 -9.42 26.43 5.18
CA GLN A 169 -10.13 26.38 6.45
C GLN A 169 -9.33 25.63 7.52
N ASP A 170 -8.81 24.44 7.20
CA ASP A 170 -8.01 23.63 8.14
C ASP A 170 -6.74 24.37 8.55
N TRP A 171 -6.09 25.04 7.58
CA TRP A 171 -4.93 25.91 7.83
C TRP A 171 -5.26 27.06 8.78
N ALA A 172 -6.39 27.75 8.57
CA ALA A 172 -6.81 28.86 9.43
C ALA A 172 -7.17 28.42 10.86
N MET A 173 -7.54 27.16 11.05
CA MET A 173 -7.87 26.57 12.35
C MET A 173 -6.68 25.87 13.02
N ASP A 174 -5.48 25.95 12.44
CA ASP A 174 -4.29 25.21 12.91
C ASP A 174 -4.55 23.68 13.03
N ALA A 175 -5.42 23.17 12.15
CA ALA A 175 -5.89 21.78 12.15
C ALA A 175 -5.17 20.89 11.13
N MET A 176 -4.04 21.38 10.58
CA MET A 176 -3.22 20.66 9.62
C MET A 176 -1.76 21.13 9.71
N SER A 177 -0.82 20.26 9.33
CA SER A 177 0.57 20.68 9.09
C SER A 177 0.79 21.17 7.65
N ASP A 178 1.99 21.67 7.37
CA ASP A 178 2.42 22.11 6.04
C ASP A 178 3.13 21.01 5.23
N VAL A 179 3.16 19.77 5.72
CA VAL A 179 3.79 18.64 5.03
C VAL A 179 2.77 17.76 4.32
N ILE A 180 3.25 16.96 3.38
CA ILE A 180 2.53 15.87 2.74
C ILE A 180 3.26 14.56 3.00
N MET A 181 2.51 13.48 3.14
CA MET A 181 3.02 12.11 3.24
C MET A 181 2.43 11.29 2.10
N VAL A 182 3.28 10.56 1.38
CA VAL A 182 2.88 9.77 0.21
C VAL A 182 3.51 8.40 0.30
N LEU A 183 2.67 7.38 0.09
CA LEU A 183 3.08 5.99 -0.05
C LEU A 183 2.97 5.60 -1.53
N LEU A 184 4.05 5.08 -2.09
CA LEU A 184 4.12 4.66 -3.47
C LEU A 184 4.58 3.21 -3.58
N ARG A 185 4.13 2.54 -4.63
CA ARG A 185 4.58 1.21 -5.01
C ARG A 185 5.06 1.21 -6.45
N ARG A 186 6.11 0.45 -6.72
CA ARG A 186 6.64 0.26 -8.06
C ARG A 186 5.61 -0.43 -8.94
N SER A 187 5.43 0.10 -10.15
CA SER A 187 4.53 -0.43 -11.18
C SER A 187 5.21 -0.29 -12.53
N GLY A 188 5.61 -1.43 -13.11
CA GLY A 188 6.43 -1.46 -14.33
C GLY A 188 7.78 -0.75 -14.12
N SER A 189 8.06 0.24 -14.97
CA SER A 189 9.27 1.07 -14.88
C SER A 189 9.13 2.29 -13.97
N GLY A 190 7.93 2.57 -13.44
CA GLY A 190 7.63 3.76 -12.65
C GLY A 190 7.11 3.45 -11.26
N PHE A 191 6.55 4.48 -10.62
CA PHE A 191 5.87 4.39 -9.34
C PHE A 191 4.42 4.81 -9.48
N GLN A 192 3.56 4.22 -8.67
CA GLN A 192 2.17 4.61 -8.54
C GLN A 192 1.88 4.94 -7.07
N VAL A 193 1.15 6.03 -6.84
CA VAL A 193 0.69 6.39 -5.50
C VAL A 193 -0.37 5.38 -5.05
N VAL A 194 -0.13 4.78 -3.88
CA VAL A 194 -1.04 3.86 -3.21
C VAL A 194 -1.92 4.61 -2.22
N ASP A 195 -1.33 5.54 -1.47
CA ASP A 195 -2.04 6.38 -0.50
C ASP A 195 -1.28 7.71 -0.32
N HIS A 196 -1.99 8.76 0.10
CA HIS A 196 -1.38 10.05 0.43
C HIS A 196 -2.23 10.84 1.43
N ILE A 197 -1.56 11.67 2.21
CA ILE A 197 -2.19 12.53 3.22
C ILE A 197 -1.60 13.94 3.08
N ILE A 198 -2.48 14.93 3.11
CA ILE A 198 -2.12 16.36 3.05
C ILE A 198 -2.29 16.95 4.44
N GLY A 199 -1.25 17.63 4.94
CA GLY A 199 -1.23 18.29 6.22
C GLY A 199 -1.57 17.39 7.42
N PRO A 200 -0.95 16.21 7.57
CA PRO A 200 -1.21 15.34 8.71
C PRO A 200 -0.89 16.06 10.03
N THR A 201 -1.76 15.95 11.02
CA THR A 201 -1.53 16.50 12.38
C THR A 201 -0.74 15.57 13.29
N ASP A 202 -0.60 14.30 12.89
CA ASP A 202 0.15 13.26 13.61
C ASP A 202 0.96 12.40 12.62
N VAL A 203 1.64 11.38 13.12
CA VAL A 203 2.41 10.38 12.41
C VAL A 203 1.47 9.43 11.65
N ALA A 204 0.84 9.96 10.60
CA ALA A 204 -0.26 9.32 9.90
C ALA A 204 0.13 8.01 9.17
N TRP A 205 1.43 7.73 9.04
CA TRP A 205 1.91 6.47 8.46
C TRP A 205 1.81 5.27 9.42
N TYR A 206 1.49 5.44 10.71
CA TYR A 206 1.27 4.29 11.60
C TYR A 206 0.14 3.37 11.10
N ASP A 207 -0.97 3.96 10.61
CA ASP A 207 -2.09 3.21 10.03
C ASP A 207 -1.67 2.42 8.77
N TRP A 208 -0.64 2.89 8.06
CA TRP A 208 -0.15 2.23 6.85
C TRP A 208 0.63 0.94 7.14
N LEU A 209 1.21 0.80 8.34
CA LEU A 209 1.91 -0.43 8.74
C LEU A 209 0.97 -1.63 8.65
N ASP A 210 -0.18 -1.53 9.32
CA ASP A 210 -1.16 -2.61 9.37
C ASP A 210 -1.95 -2.72 8.07
N ARG A 211 -2.35 -1.59 7.48
CA ARG A 211 -3.18 -1.56 6.26
C ARG A 211 -2.47 -2.17 5.06
N TYR A 212 -1.16 -1.94 4.92
CA TYR A 212 -0.38 -2.38 3.76
C TYR A 212 0.67 -3.45 4.09
N GLY A 213 0.78 -3.87 5.36
CA GLY A 213 1.74 -4.89 5.79
C GLY A 213 3.19 -4.41 5.66
N LEU A 214 3.45 -3.14 5.95
CA LEU A 214 4.76 -2.51 5.76
C LEU A 214 5.54 -2.44 7.08
N PRO A 215 6.87 -2.63 7.05
CA PRO A 215 7.69 -2.47 8.23
C PRO A 215 7.92 -0.99 8.53
N GLU A 216 8.01 -0.68 9.81
CA GLU A 216 8.26 0.67 10.33
C GLU A 216 9.55 1.30 9.77
N ALA A 217 10.57 0.49 9.48
CA ALA A 217 11.87 0.92 8.95
C ALA A 217 11.81 1.64 7.57
N LEU A 218 10.68 1.55 6.86
CA LEU A 218 10.44 2.31 5.62
C LEU A 218 10.24 3.82 5.90
N PHE A 219 9.74 4.20 7.08
CA PHE A 219 9.25 5.56 7.33
C PHE A 219 10.27 6.50 7.99
N TYR A 220 11.21 5.97 8.76
CA TYR A 220 12.25 6.78 9.41
C TYR A 220 13.56 5.99 9.61
N GLU A 221 14.64 6.71 9.91
CA GLU A 221 15.93 6.14 10.31
C GLU A 221 15.96 6.00 11.84
N ARG A 222 16.25 4.79 12.33
CA ARG A 222 16.57 4.57 13.74
C ARG A 222 18.01 4.94 14.06
#